data_AF-A0A366EGT0-F1
#
_entry.id   AF-A0A366EGT0-F1
#
_cell.length_a   1.000
_cell.length_b   1.000
_cell.length_c   1.000
_cell.angle_alpha   90.00
_cell.angle_beta   90.00
_cell.angle_gamma   90.00
#
_symmetry.space_group_name_H-M   'P 1'
#
loop_
_entity.id
_entity.type
_entity.pdbx_description
1 polymer ?
#
loop_
_entity_poly.entity_id
_entity_poly.type
_entity_poly.pdbx_seq_one_letter_code
_entity_poly.pdbx_strand_id
1 'polypeptide(L)'
;MDEEEYIRTRKDSLGRVILQWPELIFLKMDMGFYSDYLLRFSLYSRRLILMEDEIIGFSQQQLYSLYGISHDTIRRYLGKHKEKVRKKHKPKIRDITRHSKVSKEVVAFLAILSRVPFSWLEEEFPELSWTVQHFSYLYDSKKSLVWLKSELEGFSLAESTHDVRGIIINQDVPNPLFLRIERIKGGLIIEVFNPNCTMSEIVPLIELFQKYHFTFGYMDTVIKTQKNFTFIINLKNNSPICLPMEFRSLYCTF
;
A
#
# COMPACT_ATOMS: atom_id res chain seq x y z
N MET A 1 -28.51 4.90 -8.89
CA MET A 1 -28.08 3.51 -9.12
C MET A 1 -27.72 2.97 -7.74
N ASP A 2 -28.39 1.89 -7.34
CA ASP A 2 -28.13 1.23 -6.05
C ASP A 2 -26.78 0.47 -6.10
N GLU A 3 -26.11 0.31 -4.97
CA GLU A 3 -24.81 -0.37 -4.89
C GLU A 3 -24.90 -1.81 -5.40
N GLU A 4 -25.97 -2.50 -5.03
CA GLU A 4 -26.18 -3.88 -5.46
C GLU A 4 -26.41 -3.96 -6.97
N GLU A 5 -27.14 -3.00 -7.54
CA GLU A 5 -27.34 -2.85 -8.98
C GLU A 5 -26.02 -2.53 -9.71
N TYR A 6 -25.21 -1.63 -9.15
CA TYR A 6 -23.89 -1.29 -9.66
C TYR A 6 -22.95 -2.50 -9.70
N ILE A 7 -22.92 -3.32 -8.66
CA ILE A 7 -22.05 -4.50 -8.59
C ILE A 7 -22.60 -5.64 -9.46
N ARG A 8 -23.92 -5.82 -9.51
CA ARG A 8 -24.56 -6.89 -10.31
C ARG A 8 -24.41 -6.66 -11.81
N THR A 9 -24.50 -5.43 -12.28
CA THR A 9 -24.29 -5.08 -13.70
C THR A 9 -22.86 -5.31 -14.16
N ARG A 10 -21.92 -5.50 -13.22
CA ARG A 10 -20.50 -5.72 -13.47
C ARG A 10 -20.07 -7.14 -13.19
N LYS A 11 -20.97 -8.11 -13.24
CA LYS A 11 -20.61 -9.53 -13.17
C LYS A 11 -20.54 -10.14 -14.56
N ASP A 12 -19.57 -11.03 -14.77
CA ASP A 12 -19.55 -11.88 -15.95
C ASP A 12 -20.62 -12.98 -15.90
N SER A 13 -20.69 -13.76 -16.97
CA SER A 13 -21.58 -14.92 -17.07
C SER A 13 -21.35 -15.99 -16.00
N LEU A 14 -20.23 -15.93 -15.25
CA LEU A 14 -19.88 -16.81 -14.15
C LEU A 14 -20.11 -16.16 -12.77
N GLY A 15 -20.69 -14.95 -12.72
CA GLY A 15 -20.96 -14.22 -11.48
C GLY A 15 -19.74 -13.57 -10.85
N ARG A 16 -18.58 -13.56 -11.54
CA ARG A 16 -17.36 -12.87 -11.09
C ARG A 16 -17.51 -11.38 -11.37
N VAL A 17 -17.24 -10.56 -10.37
CA VAL A 17 -17.24 -9.11 -10.58
C VAL A 17 -16.05 -8.78 -11.48
N ILE A 18 -16.32 -8.19 -12.65
CA ILE A 18 -15.36 -7.61 -13.58
C ILE A 18 -15.41 -6.10 -13.37
N LEU A 19 -14.48 -5.59 -12.58
CA LEU A 19 -14.20 -4.16 -12.49
C LEU A 19 -13.14 -3.78 -13.53
N GLN A 20 -13.40 -4.07 -14.82
CA GLN A 20 -12.56 -3.56 -15.91
C GLN A 20 -12.87 -2.06 -16.09
N TRP A 21 -12.35 -1.26 -15.18
CA TRP A 21 -12.52 0.18 -15.23
C TRP A 21 -11.14 0.83 -15.16
N PRO A 22 -10.43 0.95 -16.30
CA PRO A 22 -9.16 1.68 -16.36
C PRO A 22 -9.30 3.09 -15.78
N GLU A 23 -10.49 3.69 -15.81
CA GLU A 23 -10.89 4.97 -15.22
C GLU A 23 -10.61 5.05 -13.70
N LEU A 24 -10.65 3.93 -12.97
CA LEU A 24 -10.37 3.92 -11.53
C LEU A 24 -8.96 4.41 -11.20
N ILE A 25 -7.97 4.09 -12.06
CA ILE A 25 -6.60 4.58 -11.85
C ILE A 25 -6.54 6.10 -12.04
N PHE A 26 -7.34 6.65 -12.95
CA PHE A 26 -7.40 8.10 -13.20
C PHE A 26 -8.07 8.85 -12.06
N LEU A 27 -8.93 8.19 -11.26
CA LEU A 27 -9.46 8.82 -10.04
C LEU A 27 -8.34 9.19 -9.07
N LYS A 28 -7.21 8.48 -9.07
CA LYS A 28 -6.05 8.83 -8.23
C LYS A 28 -5.38 10.16 -8.63
N MET A 29 -5.73 10.74 -9.79
CA MET A 29 -5.33 12.11 -10.12
C MET A 29 -5.94 13.15 -9.15
N ASP A 30 -7.12 12.86 -8.61
CA ASP A 30 -7.79 13.63 -7.55
C ASP A 30 -8.18 12.68 -6.41
N MET A 31 -7.27 12.56 -5.43
CA MET A 31 -7.47 11.68 -4.28
C MET A 31 -8.70 12.07 -3.43
N GLY A 32 -9.17 13.32 -3.53
CA GLY A 32 -10.40 13.76 -2.90
C GLY A 32 -11.64 13.16 -3.54
N PHE A 33 -11.70 13.13 -4.87
CA PHE A 33 -12.78 12.45 -5.59
C PHE A 33 -12.70 10.93 -5.42
N TYR A 34 -11.49 10.35 -5.44
CA TYR A 34 -11.29 8.93 -5.18
C TYR A 34 -11.77 8.53 -3.76
N SER A 35 -11.49 9.36 -2.78
CA SER A 35 -12.00 9.25 -1.40
C SER A 35 -13.53 9.24 -1.35
N ASP A 36 -14.16 10.26 -1.96
CA ASP A 36 -15.62 10.40 -2.02
C ASP A 36 -16.27 9.22 -2.79
N TYR A 37 -15.59 8.66 -3.78
CA TYR A 37 -16.01 7.45 -4.49
C TYR A 37 -15.99 6.22 -3.57
N LEU A 38 -14.87 5.94 -2.90
CA LEU A 38 -14.73 4.76 -2.03
C LEU A 38 -15.68 4.77 -0.83
N LEU A 39 -15.99 5.95 -0.28
CA LEU A 39 -16.88 6.10 0.88
C LEU A 39 -18.37 5.96 0.54
N ARG A 40 -18.75 5.95 -0.74
CA ARG A 40 -20.14 5.66 -1.17
C ARG A 40 -20.49 4.18 -1.08
N PHE A 41 -19.49 3.32 -0.96
CA PHE A 41 -19.65 1.87 -0.96
C PHE A 41 -19.61 1.30 0.45
N SER A 42 -20.35 0.20 0.63
CA SER A 42 -20.23 -0.64 1.81
C SER A 42 -18.80 -1.13 2.05
N LEU A 43 -18.51 -1.59 3.27
CA LEU A 43 -17.20 -2.15 3.59
C LEU A 43 -16.81 -3.30 2.64
N TYR A 44 -17.76 -4.17 2.30
CA TYR A 44 -17.53 -5.28 1.38
C TYR A 44 -17.04 -4.80 0.02
N SER A 45 -17.76 -3.84 -0.56
CA SER A 45 -17.52 -3.36 -1.91
C SER A 45 -16.28 -2.47 -1.99
N ARG A 46 -16.01 -1.69 -0.93
CA ARG A 46 -14.76 -0.95 -0.79
C ARG A 46 -13.56 -1.90 -0.77
N ARG A 47 -13.61 -2.97 0.02
CA ARG A 47 -12.56 -4.01 0.04
C ARG A 47 -12.41 -4.69 -1.31
N LEU A 48 -13.51 -4.92 -2.03
CA LEU A 48 -13.48 -5.53 -3.36
C LEU A 48 -12.76 -4.63 -4.37
N ILE A 49 -13.15 -3.36 -4.46
CA ILE A 49 -12.54 -2.36 -5.36
C ILE A 49 -11.04 -2.21 -5.06
N LEU A 50 -10.67 -2.14 -3.78
CA LEU A 50 -9.27 -1.98 -3.37
C LEU A 50 -8.42 -3.25 -3.57
N MET A 51 -9.01 -4.38 -3.95
CA MET A 51 -8.27 -5.61 -4.27
C MET A 51 -8.01 -5.78 -5.77
N GLU A 52 -8.48 -4.87 -6.61
CA GLU A 52 -8.20 -4.88 -8.04
C GLU A 52 -6.71 -4.61 -8.30
N ASP A 53 -6.13 -5.35 -9.25
CA ASP A 53 -4.68 -5.35 -9.52
C ASP A 53 -4.20 -3.94 -9.89
N GLU A 54 -4.96 -3.20 -10.68
CA GLU A 54 -4.67 -1.82 -11.05
C GLU A 54 -4.62 -0.86 -9.85
N ILE A 55 -5.26 -1.22 -8.73
CA ILE A 55 -5.30 -0.42 -7.51
C ILE A 55 -4.14 -0.73 -6.58
N ILE A 56 -3.86 -2.01 -6.33
CA ILE A 56 -2.81 -2.45 -5.39
C ILE A 56 -1.47 -2.78 -6.06
N GLY A 57 -1.45 -2.92 -7.39
CA GLY A 57 -0.28 -3.26 -8.20
C GLY A 57 0.14 -4.73 -8.12
N PHE A 58 -0.70 -5.61 -7.58
CA PHE A 58 -0.41 -7.03 -7.44
C PHE A 58 -1.58 -7.93 -7.83
N SER A 59 -1.33 -8.84 -8.76
CA SER A 59 -2.22 -9.95 -9.03
C SER A 59 -2.36 -10.87 -7.82
N GLN A 60 -3.45 -11.64 -7.75
CA GLN A 60 -3.64 -12.63 -6.69
C GLN A 60 -2.50 -13.66 -6.62
N GLN A 61 -1.90 -14.01 -7.76
CA GLN A 61 -0.75 -14.91 -7.79
C GLN A 61 0.47 -14.26 -7.12
N GLN A 62 0.73 -12.99 -7.40
CA GLN A 62 1.83 -12.25 -6.76
C GLN A 62 1.59 -12.09 -5.26
N LEU A 63 0.38 -11.75 -4.82
CA LEU A 63 0.02 -11.68 -3.41
C LEU A 63 0.29 -13.02 -2.69
N TYR A 64 -0.01 -14.14 -3.35
CA TYR A 64 0.30 -15.46 -2.81
C TYR A 64 1.80 -15.76 -2.81
N SER A 65 2.49 -15.55 -3.95
CA SER A 65 3.90 -15.95 -4.09
C SER A 65 4.85 -15.08 -3.28
N LEU A 66 4.58 -13.77 -3.18
CA LEU A 66 5.43 -12.79 -2.50
C LEU A 66 5.08 -12.65 -1.01
N TYR A 67 3.77 -12.62 -0.70
CA TYR A 67 3.29 -12.29 0.66
C TYR A 67 2.58 -13.45 1.37
N GLY A 68 2.41 -14.60 0.72
CA GLY A 68 1.71 -15.75 1.29
C GLY A 68 0.20 -15.54 1.46
N ILE A 69 -0.37 -14.50 0.85
CA ILE A 69 -1.80 -14.19 0.95
C ILE A 69 -2.57 -15.09 -0.03
N SER A 70 -3.10 -16.19 0.51
CA SER A 70 -3.85 -17.16 -0.28
C SER A 70 -5.21 -16.65 -0.74
N HIS A 71 -5.76 -17.26 -1.80
CA HIS A 71 -7.13 -17.02 -2.25
C HIS A 71 -8.17 -17.23 -1.13
N ASP A 72 -7.95 -18.20 -0.23
CA ASP A 72 -8.85 -18.39 0.92
C ASP A 72 -8.77 -17.23 1.92
N THR A 73 -7.59 -16.65 2.11
CA THR A 73 -7.41 -15.43 2.93
C THR A 73 -8.17 -14.26 2.31
N ILE A 74 -8.02 -14.03 1.00
CA ILE A 74 -8.73 -12.96 0.28
C ILE A 74 -10.25 -13.19 0.35
N ARG A 75 -10.73 -14.42 0.13
CA ARG A 75 -12.16 -14.76 0.23
C ARG A 75 -12.73 -14.42 1.60
N ARG A 76 -12.01 -14.77 2.68
CA ARG A 76 -12.43 -14.46 4.05
C ARG A 76 -12.35 -12.97 4.36
N TYR A 77 -11.38 -12.26 3.79
CA TYR A 77 -11.23 -10.81 3.90
C TYR A 77 -12.44 -10.09 3.28
N LEU A 78 -12.89 -10.57 2.14
CA LEU A 78 -14.11 -10.12 1.48
C LEU A 78 -15.40 -10.64 2.15
N GLY A 79 -15.37 -11.15 3.38
CA GLY A 79 -16.57 -11.55 4.12
C GLY A 79 -17.33 -12.77 3.56
N LYS A 80 -16.79 -13.50 2.59
CA LYS A 80 -17.41 -14.72 2.06
C LYS A 80 -17.16 -15.89 3.01
N HIS A 81 -18.22 -16.39 3.64
CA HIS A 81 -18.15 -17.59 4.49
C HIS A 81 -17.97 -18.90 3.68
N LYS A 82 -17.45 -19.94 4.35
CA LYS A 82 -16.90 -21.18 3.77
C LYS A 82 -17.84 -21.89 2.77
N GLU A 83 -17.34 -22.14 1.56
CA GLU A 83 -17.52 -23.43 0.89
C GLU A 83 -16.30 -24.35 1.14
N LYS A 84 -16.58 -25.66 1.16
CA LYS A 84 -15.75 -26.82 1.59
C LYS A 84 -14.22 -26.62 1.50
N VAL A 85 -13.55 -26.86 2.62
CA VAL A 85 -12.10 -26.72 2.81
C VAL A 85 -11.33 -27.74 1.96
N ARG A 86 -10.55 -27.28 0.96
CA ARG A 86 -9.52 -28.10 0.30
C ARG A 86 -8.28 -28.23 1.20
N LYS A 87 -7.55 -29.35 1.09
CA LYS A 87 -6.35 -29.65 1.90
C LYS A 87 -5.29 -28.54 1.76
N LYS A 88 -4.86 -27.96 2.88
CA LYS A 88 -3.91 -26.82 2.94
C LYS A 88 -2.48 -27.25 2.54
N HIS A 89 -1.86 -26.47 1.65
CA HIS A 89 -0.42 -26.55 1.35
C HIS A 89 0.37 -25.76 2.40
N LYS A 90 1.58 -26.24 2.77
CA LYS A 90 2.42 -25.62 3.80
C LYS A 90 3.31 -24.54 3.15
N PRO A 91 3.20 -23.25 3.51
CA PRO A 91 3.95 -22.18 2.83
C PRO A 91 5.45 -22.23 3.17
N LYS A 92 6.29 -21.75 2.22
CA LYS A 92 7.77 -21.80 2.29
C LYS A 92 8.41 -20.72 3.17
N ILE A 93 7.72 -19.60 3.43
CA ILE A 93 8.31 -18.42 4.09
C ILE A 93 7.61 -18.13 5.44
N ARG A 94 6.27 -17.99 5.48
CA ARG A 94 5.50 -17.84 6.74
C ARG A 94 4.04 -18.29 6.58
N ASP A 95 3.44 -18.89 7.61
CA ASP A 95 1.99 -19.22 7.65
C ASP A 95 1.20 -18.17 8.43
N ILE A 96 0.51 -17.31 7.68
CA ILE A 96 -0.34 -16.22 8.21
C ILE A 96 -1.80 -16.65 8.42
N THR A 97 -2.15 -17.92 8.18
CA THR A 97 -3.54 -18.39 8.05
C THR A 97 -4.07 -19.17 9.27
N ARG A 98 -3.40 -19.08 10.43
CA ARG A 98 -3.71 -19.86 11.65
C ARG A 98 -5.06 -19.55 12.32
N HIS A 99 -5.82 -18.55 11.86
CA HIS A 99 -7.09 -18.16 12.49
C HIS A 99 -8.27 -18.21 11.53
N SER A 100 -9.50 -18.40 12.06
CA SER A 100 -10.76 -18.40 11.31
C SER A 100 -11.09 -17.02 10.72
N LYS A 101 -10.68 -15.95 11.41
CA LYS A 101 -10.69 -14.56 10.95
C LYS A 101 -9.40 -14.23 10.20
N VAL A 102 -9.48 -13.31 9.24
CA VAL A 102 -8.28 -12.76 8.58
C VAL A 102 -7.43 -12.03 9.63
N SER A 103 -6.11 -12.23 9.60
CA SER A 103 -5.21 -11.57 10.53
C SER A 103 -5.26 -10.06 10.33
N LYS A 104 -5.23 -9.27 11.42
CA LYS A 104 -5.09 -7.81 11.35
C LYS A 104 -3.86 -7.37 10.57
N GLU A 105 -2.80 -8.19 10.58
CA GLU A 105 -1.59 -7.95 9.80
C GLU A 105 -1.87 -7.98 8.29
N VAL A 106 -2.75 -8.86 7.80
CA VAL A 106 -3.14 -8.90 6.38
C VAL A 106 -3.91 -7.63 6.03
N VAL A 107 -4.88 -7.24 6.86
CA VAL A 107 -5.66 -6.01 6.62
C VAL A 107 -4.76 -4.78 6.66
N ALA A 108 -3.82 -4.73 7.60
CA ALA A 108 -2.83 -3.65 7.71
C ALA A 108 -1.93 -3.57 6.48
N PHE A 109 -1.47 -4.72 5.99
CA PHE A 109 -0.68 -4.77 4.76
C PHE A 109 -1.48 -4.30 3.54
N LEU A 110 -2.74 -4.71 3.41
CA LEU A 110 -3.63 -4.24 2.35
C LEU A 110 -3.89 -2.73 2.46
N ALA A 111 -4.01 -2.17 3.67
CA ALA A 111 -4.14 -0.73 3.89
C ALA A 111 -2.91 0.04 3.36
N ILE A 112 -1.71 -0.51 3.56
CA ILE A 112 -0.44 0.07 3.08
C ILE A 112 -0.33 -0.04 1.55
N LEU A 113 -0.69 -1.19 0.98
CA LEU A 113 -0.73 -1.38 -0.47
C LEU A 113 -1.68 -0.39 -1.14
N SER A 114 -2.89 -0.28 -0.61
CA SER A 114 -3.96 0.56 -1.16
C SER A 114 -3.90 2.03 -0.75
N ARG A 115 -2.95 2.39 0.14
CA ARG A 115 -2.73 3.77 0.64
C ARG A 115 -4.00 4.38 1.27
N VAL A 116 -4.70 3.61 2.09
CA VAL A 116 -5.90 4.05 2.83
C VAL A 116 -5.75 3.84 4.35
N PRO A 117 -6.51 4.57 5.20
CA PRO A 117 -6.53 4.31 6.63
C PRO A 117 -7.00 2.88 6.96
N PHE A 118 -6.55 2.35 8.10
CA PHE A 118 -6.92 1.00 8.53
C PHE A 118 -8.43 0.84 8.76
N SER A 119 -9.07 1.85 9.35
CA SER A 119 -10.52 1.87 9.62
C SER A 119 -11.35 1.72 8.35
N TRP A 120 -10.88 2.26 7.21
CA TRP A 120 -11.57 2.14 5.92
C TRP A 120 -11.70 0.69 5.46
N LEU A 121 -10.81 -0.18 5.93
CA LEU A 121 -10.84 -1.60 5.64
C LEU A 121 -11.45 -2.45 6.74
N GLU A 122 -11.91 -1.89 7.86
CA GLU A 122 -12.49 -2.64 8.99
C GLU A 122 -13.90 -2.20 9.38
N GLU A 123 -14.27 -0.96 9.06
CA GLU A 123 -15.50 -0.31 9.53
C GLU A 123 -16.40 0.08 8.36
N GLU A 124 -17.70 -0.13 8.54
CA GLU A 124 -18.73 0.31 7.60
C GLU A 124 -18.72 1.83 7.45
N PHE A 125 -18.62 2.53 8.59
CA PHE A 125 -18.54 3.98 8.71
C PHE A 125 -17.17 4.36 9.29
N PRO A 126 -16.12 4.46 8.46
CA PRO A 126 -14.77 4.66 8.96
C PRO A 126 -14.50 6.10 9.37
N GLU A 127 -13.49 6.29 10.21
CA GLU A 127 -12.94 7.62 10.50
C GLU A 127 -12.38 8.31 9.24
N LEU A 128 -12.59 9.62 9.16
CA LEU A 128 -12.07 10.49 8.09
C LEU A 128 -10.73 11.16 8.46
N SER A 129 -9.99 10.55 9.37
CA SER A 129 -8.67 10.98 9.81
C SER A 129 -7.59 10.02 9.33
N TRP A 130 -6.42 10.57 9.00
CA TRP A 130 -5.25 9.77 8.66
C TRP A 130 -4.64 9.15 9.92
N THR A 131 -4.34 7.85 9.87
CA THR A 131 -3.76 7.13 11.00
C THR A 131 -2.64 6.20 10.54
N VAL A 132 -1.66 5.98 11.42
CA VAL A 132 -0.53 5.07 11.20
C VAL A 132 -0.68 3.75 11.96
N GLN A 133 -1.86 3.48 12.53
CA GLN A 133 -2.10 2.32 13.39
C GLN A 133 -1.77 0.99 12.70
N HIS A 134 -1.98 0.89 11.39
CA HIS A 134 -1.72 -0.32 10.62
C HIS A 134 -0.25 -0.77 10.68
N PHE A 135 0.71 0.15 10.80
CA PHE A 135 2.13 -0.21 10.95
C PHE A 135 2.42 -1.02 12.23
N SER A 136 1.61 -0.84 13.27
CA SER A 136 1.74 -1.58 14.53
C SER A 136 1.31 -3.05 14.43
N TYR A 137 0.53 -3.40 13.40
CA TYR A 137 0.09 -4.77 13.15
C TYR A 137 1.05 -5.55 12.25
N LEU A 138 2.03 -4.89 11.63
CA LEU A 138 3.04 -5.54 10.80
C LEU A 138 4.10 -6.20 11.68
N TYR A 139 4.41 -7.46 11.39
CA TYR A 139 5.51 -8.16 12.05
C TYR A 139 6.86 -7.56 11.62
N ASP A 140 7.78 -7.43 12.57
CA ASP A 140 9.16 -6.95 12.32
C ASP A 140 9.21 -5.58 11.62
N SER A 141 8.26 -4.69 11.93
CA SER A 141 8.16 -3.37 11.30
C SER A 141 9.15 -2.35 11.85
N LYS A 142 9.62 -2.50 13.09
CA LYS A 142 10.55 -1.55 13.71
C LYS A 142 11.97 -1.75 13.20
N LYS A 143 12.55 -0.69 12.63
CA LYS A 143 13.89 -0.69 12.02
C LYS A 143 14.67 0.56 12.46
N SER A 144 15.99 0.54 12.29
CA SER A 144 16.84 1.72 12.48
C SER A 144 17.08 2.45 11.16
N LEU A 145 17.50 3.72 11.24
CA LEU A 145 17.91 4.45 10.04
C LEU A 145 19.13 3.80 9.37
N VAL A 146 20.02 3.22 10.18
CA VAL A 146 21.17 2.42 9.69
C VAL A 146 20.71 1.20 8.90
N TRP A 147 19.65 0.49 9.34
CA TRP A 147 19.09 -0.62 8.58
C TRP A 147 18.61 -0.16 7.20
N LEU A 148 17.90 0.97 7.12
CA LEU A 148 17.44 1.52 5.84
C LEU A 148 18.61 1.88 4.92
N LYS A 149 19.69 2.45 5.48
CA LYS A 149 20.93 2.70 4.73
C LYS A 149 21.52 1.41 4.16
N SER A 150 21.60 0.35 4.97
CA SER A 150 22.14 -0.94 4.53
C SER A 150 21.26 -1.62 3.48
N GLU A 151 19.93 -1.55 3.60
CA GLU A 151 19.02 -2.02 2.55
C GLU A 151 19.27 -1.25 1.24
N LEU A 152 19.44 0.08 1.33
CA LEU A 152 19.71 0.94 0.18
C LEU A 152 21.05 0.66 -0.52
N GLU A 153 22.05 0.21 0.23
CA GLU A 153 23.37 -0.17 -0.28
C GLU A 153 23.40 -1.61 -0.80
N GLY A 154 22.59 -2.50 -0.23
CA GLY A 154 22.46 -3.90 -0.60
C GLY A 154 21.62 -4.15 -1.86
N PHE A 155 21.03 -3.13 -2.48
CA PHE A 155 20.20 -3.29 -3.67
C PHE A 155 21.01 -3.81 -4.86
N SER A 156 20.88 -5.12 -5.12
CA SER A 156 21.38 -5.75 -6.35
C SER A 156 20.49 -5.38 -7.54
N LEU A 157 21.13 -4.93 -8.62
CA LEU A 157 20.52 -4.62 -9.93
C LEU A 157 19.74 -5.82 -10.53
N ALA A 158 20.00 -7.04 -10.07
CA ALA A 158 19.42 -8.27 -10.63
C ALA A 158 18.03 -8.62 -10.08
N GLU A 159 17.61 -8.02 -8.96
CA GLU A 159 16.33 -8.34 -8.34
C GLU A 159 15.23 -7.40 -8.86
N SER A 160 14.47 -7.91 -9.83
CA SER A 160 13.36 -7.24 -10.50
C SER A 160 12.01 -7.37 -9.77
N THR A 161 12.03 -7.88 -8.54
CA THR A 161 10.82 -8.15 -7.76
C THR A 161 10.20 -6.86 -7.25
N HIS A 162 8.95 -6.62 -7.63
CA HIS A 162 8.11 -5.56 -7.06
C HIS A 162 7.79 -5.94 -5.62
N ASP A 163 8.14 -5.08 -4.66
CA ASP A 163 7.93 -5.31 -3.24
C ASP A 163 7.46 -4.02 -2.55
N VAL A 164 6.44 -4.11 -1.71
CA VAL A 164 5.99 -3.02 -0.84
C VAL A 164 6.11 -3.46 0.62
N ARG A 165 6.70 -2.59 1.45
CA ARG A 165 6.85 -2.81 2.89
C ARG A 165 6.40 -1.58 3.66
N GLY A 166 5.78 -1.82 4.81
CA GLY A 166 5.61 -0.80 5.84
C GLY A 166 6.63 -1.00 6.95
N ILE A 167 7.37 0.04 7.30
CA ILE A 167 8.33 0.01 8.41
C ILE A 167 8.14 1.23 9.32
N ILE A 168 8.70 1.14 10.53
CA ILE A 168 8.77 2.21 11.51
C ILE A 168 10.24 2.42 11.83
N ILE A 169 10.82 3.54 11.39
CA ILE A 169 12.16 3.97 11.82
C ILE A 169 12.02 4.60 13.19
N ASN A 170 12.56 3.95 14.22
CA ASN A 170 12.43 4.40 15.62
C ASN A 170 13.76 4.46 16.37
N GLN A 171 14.87 4.34 15.66
CA GLN A 171 16.23 4.51 16.16
C GLN A 171 16.97 5.46 15.22
N ASP A 172 17.88 6.25 15.79
CA ASP A 172 18.69 7.25 15.07
C ASP A 172 17.86 8.36 14.38
N VAL A 173 16.66 8.62 14.91
CA VAL A 173 15.75 9.70 14.50
C VAL A 173 15.11 10.33 15.74
N PRO A 174 14.79 11.64 15.72
CA PRO A 174 14.19 12.32 16.87
C PRO A 174 12.76 11.81 17.17
N ASN A 175 11.98 11.55 16.12
CA ASN A 175 10.63 11.03 16.20
C ASN A 175 10.50 9.77 15.34
N PRO A 176 9.64 8.80 15.71
CA PRO A 176 9.38 7.63 14.87
C PRO A 176 8.85 8.03 13.49
N LEU A 177 9.45 7.50 12.42
CA LEU A 177 8.99 7.71 11.04
C LEU A 177 8.32 6.45 10.52
N PHE A 178 7.08 6.57 10.05
CA PHE A 178 6.29 5.49 9.47
C PHE A 178 6.47 5.55 7.95
N LEU A 179 7.13 4.56 7.37
CA LEU A 179 7.53 4.59 5.96
C LEU A 179 6.88 3.45 5.18
N ARG A 180 6.18 3.79 4.10
CA ARG A 180 5.89 2.84 3.02
C ARG A 180 7.06 2.89 2.05
N ILE A 181 7.70 1.75 1.83
CA ILE A 181 8.77 1.58 0.86
C ILE A 181 8.25 0.66 -0.23
N GLU A 182 8.16 1.18 -1.45
CA GLU A 182 7.83 0.43 -2.64
C GLU A 182 9.05 0.33 -3.54
N ARG A 183 9.55 -0.89 -3.69
CA ARG A 183 10.55 -1.26 -4.67
C ARG A 183 9.83 -1.65 -5.95
N ILE A 184 10.07 -0.91 -7.01
CA ILE A 184 9.55 -1.21 -8.36
C ILE A 184 10.72 -1.19 -9.33
N LYS A 185 10.61 -1.92 -10.45
CA LYS A 185 11.68 -2.05 -11.45
C LYS A 185 12.39 -0.72 -11.70
N GLY A 186 13.65 -0.65 -11.25
CA GLY A 186 14.51 0.49 -11.46
C GLY A 186 14.66 1.49 -10.31
N GLY A 187 13.91 1.32 -9.22
CA GLY A 187 14.23 2.03 -7.99
C GLY A 187 13.16 1.94 -6.91
N LEU A 188 13.00 3.03 -6.16
CA LEU A 188 12.28 3.04 -4.89
C LEU A 188 11.36 4.26 -4.79
N ILE A 189 10.18 4.05 -4.25
CA ILE A 189 9.26 5.08 -3.80
C ILE A 189 9.15 4.95 -2.28
N ILE A 190 9.56 5.98 -1.55
CA ILE A 190 9.54 6.02 -0.09
C ILE A 190 8.58 7.13 0.33
N GLU A 191 7.47 6.75 0.94
CA GLU A 191 6.41 7.65 1.39
C GLU A 191 6.37 7.70 2.92
N VAL A 192 6.37 8.90 3.50
CA VAL A 192 6.32 9.15 4.94
C VAL A 192 4.86 9.31 5.36
N PHE A 193 4.35 8.33 6.11
CA PHE A 193 2.95 8.21 6.51
C PHE A 193 2.61 8.99 7.80
N ASN A 194 3.58 9.67 8.41
CA ASN A 194 3.35 10.43 9.64
C ASN A 194 2.25 11.49 9.46
N PRO A 195 1.23 11.53 10.36
CA PRO A 195 0.24 12.58 10.33
C PRO A 195 0.90 13.91 10.71
N ASN A 196 0.58 14.99 9.98
CA ASN A 196 1.14 16.33 10.20
C ASN A 196 2.68 16.39 10.22
N CYS A 197 3.34 15.53 9.42
CA CYS A 197 4.79 15.48 9.34
C CYS A 197 5.37 16.84 8.92
N THR A 198 6.43 17.26 9.59
CA THR A 198 7.17 18.50 9.30
C THR A 198 8.45 18.22 8.52
N MET A 199 8.95 19.23 7.81
CA MET A 199 10.23 19.12 7.09
C MET A 199 11.40 18.73 8.01
N SER A 200 11.42 19.24 9.25
CA SER A 200 12.46 18.92 10.23
C SER A 200 12.52 17.43 10.58
N GLU A 201 11.37 16.73 10.56
CA GLU A 201 11.31 15.31 10.90
C GLU A 201 11.89 14.41 9.80
N ILE A 202 11.88 14.88 8.56
CA ILE A 202 12.39 14.13 7.40
C ILE A 202 13.83 14.51 7.01
N VAL A 203 14.47 15.46 7.70
CA VAL A 203 15.88 15.83 7.46
C VAL A 203 16.81 14.61 7.46
N PRO A 204 16.72 13.66 8.42
CA PRO A 204 17.58 12.47 8.40
C PRO A 204 17.41 11.61 7.14
N LEU A 205 16.21 11.59 6.56
CA LEU A 205 15.95 10.89 5.29
C LEU A 205 16.54 11.65 4.11
N ILE A 206 16.42 12.98 4.08
CA ILE A 206 17.03 13.83 3.04
C ILE A 206 18.55 13.59 3.03
N GLU A 207 19.21 13.69 4.18
CA GLU A 207 20.65 13.46 4.31
C GLU A 207 21.06 12.05 3.86
N LEU A 208 20.28 11.03 4.24
CA LEU A 208 20.50 9.66 3.80
C LEU A 208 20.38 9.51 2.27
N PHE A 209 19.44 10.23 1.66
CA PHE A 209 19.12 10.10 0.24
C PHE A 209 19.94 11.02 -0.68
N GLN A 210 20.62 12.05 -0.15
CA GLN A 210 21.47 12.99 -0.91
C GLN A 210 22.50 12.33 -1.84
N LYS A 211 23.01 11.15 -1.46
CA LYS A 211 23.97 10.39 -2.29
C LYS A 211 23.33 9.69 -3.50
N TYR A 212 22.00 9.66 -3.58
CA TYR A 212 21.25 9.05 -4.68
C TYR A 212 20.61 10.13 -5.56
N HIS A 213 20.32 9.78 -6.82
CA HIS A 213 19.51 10.65 -7.66
C HIS A 213 18.04 10.45 -7.30
N PHE A 214 17.50 11.35 -6.47
CA PHE A 214 16.11 11.29 -6.02
C PHE A 214 15.31 12.52 -6.42
N THR A 215 14.03 12.32 -6.68
CA THR A 215 13.02 13.37 -6.75
C THR A 215 12.30 13.44 -5.43
N PHE A 216 12.04 14.65 -4.94
CA PHE A 216 11.31 14.91 -3.71
C PHE A 216 10.00 15.63 -3.98
N GLY A 217 9.01 15.38 -3.13
CA GLY A 217 7.70 15.97 -3.27
C GLY A 217 6.74 15.46 -2.21
N TYR A 218 5.46 15.47 -2.54
CA TYR A 218 4.43 14.86 -1.74
C TYR A 218 3.45 14.09 -2.61
N MET A 219 2.73 13.16 -1.99
CA MET A 219 1.55 12.54 -2.57
C MET A 219 0.33 12.96 -1.78
N ASP A 220 -0.72 13.34 -2.50
CA ASP A 220 -2.04 13.51 -1.90
C ASP A 220 -2.55 12.13 -1.42
N THR A 221 -3.40 12.14 -0.40
CA THR A 221 -3.98 10.92 0.20
C THR A 221 -5.50 10.95 0.11
N VAL A 222 -6.15 9.82 0.41
CA VAL A 222 -7.62 9.75 0.50
C VAL A 222 -8.19 10.64 1.63
N ILE A 223 -7.35 11.13 2.54
CA ILE A 223 -7.73 12.14 3.52
C ILE A 223 -7.26 13.51 3.01
N LYS A 224 -8.19 14.36 2.58
CA LYS A 224 -7.91 15.63 1.86
C LYS A 224 -6.94 16.57 2.59
N THR A 225 -6.90 16.52 3.92
CA THR A 225 -6.02 17.35 4.75
C THR A 225 -4.62 16.76 4.95
N GLN A 226 -4.41 15.49 4.60
CA GLN A 226 -3.14 14.80 4.76
C GLN A 226 -2.40 14.72 3.43
N LYS A 227 -1.11 15.07 3.48
CA LYS A 227 -0.13 14.88 2.41
C LYS A 227 1.03 14.09 2.97
N ASN A 228 1.52 13.12 2.21
CA ASN A 228 2.67 12.33 2.62
C ASN A 228 3.90 12.78 1.84
N PHE A 229 4.95 13.20 2.55
CA PHE A 229 6.25 13.46 1.92
C PHE A 229 6.75 12.21 1.22
N THR A 230 7.24 12.37 -0.01
CA THR A 230 7.62 11.23 -0.84
C THR A 230 8.96 11.49 -1.53
N PHE A 231 9.81 10.46 -1.47
CA PHE A 231 11.09 10.38 -2.15
C PHE A 231 11.01 9.31 -3.23
N ILE A 232 11.41 9.66 -4.45
CA ILE A 232 11.46 8.72 -5.58
C ILE A 232 12.91 8.61 -6.02
N ILE A 233 13.53 7.47 -5.76
CA ILE A 233 14.95 7.22 -6.01
C ILE A 233 15.06 6.36 -7.27
N ASN A 234 15.73 6.86 -8.30
CA ASN A 234 16.07 6.08 -9.48
C ASN A 234 17.45 5.44 -9.27
N LEU A 235 17.52 4.11 -9.30
CA LEU A 235 18.79 3.39 -9.20
C LEU A 235 19.52 3.45 -10.55
N LYS A 236 20.84 3.66 -10.50
CA LYS A 236 21.68 3.83 -11.71
C LYS A 236 21.48 2.68 -12.71
N ASN A 237 21.46 3.02 -14.00
CA ASN A 237 21.35 2.09 -15.14
C ASN A 237 20.01 1.32 -15.26
N ASN A 238 18.95 1.79 -14.61
CA ASN A 238 17.62 1.24 -14.80
C ASN A 238 16.69 2.15 -15.60
N SER A 239 15.59 1.57 -16.09
CA SER A 239 14.48 2.32 -16.65
C SER A 239 13.90 3.27 -15.59
N PRO A 240 13.55 4.52 -15.96
CA PRO A 240 12.92 5.46 -15.03
C PRO A 240 11.63 4.89 -14.45
N ILE A 241 11.40 5.16 -13.17
CA ILE A 241 10.12 4.85 -12.52
C ILE A 241 9.03 5.75 -13.11
N CYS A 242 7.89 5.16 -13.48
CA CYS A 242 6.70 5.95 -13.79
C CYS A 242 6.20 6.58 -12.48
N LEU A 243 6.18 7.91 -12.42
CA LEU A 243 5.75 8.64 -11.23
C LEU A 243 4.27 8.35 -10.96
N PRO A 244 3.86 8.07 -9.70
CA PRO A 244 2.45 7.93 -9.38
C PRO A 244 1.67 9.20 -9.71
N MET A 245 0.41 9.06 -10.14
CA MET A 245 -0.41 10.16 -10.65
C MET A 245 -0.67 11.25 -9.61
N GLU A 246 -0.74 10.83 -8.35
CA GLU A 246 -0.92 11.63 -7.14
C GLU A 246 0.35 12.37 -6.71
N PHE A 247 1.51 12.08 -7.32
CA PHE A 247 2.77 12.71 -6.94
C PHE A 247 2.84 14.14 -7.45
N ARG A 248 3.33 15.03 -6.58
CA ARG A 248 3.61 16.43 -6.88
C ARG A 248 5.04 16.73 -6.47
N SER A 249 5.90 16.94 -7.46
CA SER A 249 7.30 17.28 -7.20
C SER A 249 7.39 18.65 -6.54
N LEU A 250 8.15 18.72 -5.46
CA LEU A 250 8.67 19.96 -4.93
C LEU A 250 10.01 20.15 -5.64
N TYR A 251 10.08 21.08 -6.59
CA TYR A 251 11.36 21.44 -7.20
C TYR A 251 12.29 21.94 -6.09
N CYS A 252 13.20 21.08 -5.65
CA CYS A 252 14.31 21.48 -4.83
C CYS A 252 15.54 21.50 -5.73
N THR A 253 15.91 22.70 -6.19
CA THR A 253 17.30 22.97 -6.57
C THR A 253 18.13 22.87 -5.29
N PHE A 254 18.84 21.75 -5.12
CA PHE A 254 19.93 21.59 -4.16
C PHE A 254 21.25 21.50 -4.92
#